data_AF-A0A6J8CZJ5-F1
#
_entry.id   AF-A0A6J8CZJ5-F1
#
_cell.length_a   1.000
_cell.length_b   1.000
_cell.length_c   1.000
_cell.angle_alpha   90.00
_cell.angle_beta   90.00
_cell.angle_gamma   90.00
#
_symmetry.space_group_name_H-M   'P 1'
#
loop_
_entity.id
_entity.type
_entity.pdbx_description
1 polymer ?
#
loop_
_entity_poly.entity_id
_entity_poly.type
_entity_poly.pdbx_seq_one_letter_code
_entity_poly.pdbx_strand_id
1 'polypeptide(L)'
;MIVEINNNHKTDHRKSDAIYETLRKSYFPVVRENTRLLFKQHVKCSQCLAAVDLPKTQITRKPIPATYSNSRWQMDLKKMPPCKGYNYICNIVDCYSRFAFGGHLKQKTAKEVSELLLKFIYIFGPPRILQTDNGKEFNNADLCAVMDEFKTRKINGRPYHPQSQGRVERFNRTVVAYFRAQFVDTRDWTSLLGEFYYKYNNRVNKSTRPMTPHQRFFKRPNFQWH
;
A
#
# COMPACT_ATOMS: atom_id res chain seq x y z
N MET A 1 -50.78 1.04 -4.07
CA MET A 1 -49.33 1.27 -4.30
C MET A 1 -48.47 0.78 -3.13
N ILE A 2 -48.71 1.24 -1.88
CA ILE A 2 -47.93 0.79 -0.71
C ILE A 2 -48.08 -0.73 -0.46
N VAL A 3 -49.31 -1.25 -0.62
CA VAL A 3 -49.62 -2.68 -0.48
C VAL A 3 -48.83 -3.50 -1.50
N GLU A 4 -48.79 -3.08 -2.76
CA GLU A 4 -48.05 -3.76 -3.82
C GLU A 4 -46.54 -3.71 -3.59
N ILE A 5 -46.01 -2.58 -3.11
CA ILE A 5 -44.59 -2.45 -2.73
C ILE A 5 -44.25 -3.47 -1.63
N ASN A 6 -45.07 -3.55 -0.58
CA ASN A 6 -44.85 -4.50 0.51
C ASN A 6 -44.98 -5.96 0.05
N ASN A 7 -45.95 -6.27 -0.81
CA ASN A 7 -46.13 -7.63 -1.33
C ASN A 7 -44.93 -8.06 -2.19
N ASN A 8 -44.48 -7.22 -3.13
CA ASN A 8 -43.31 -7.50 -3.96
C ASN A 8 -42.01 -7.64 -3.14
N HIS A 9 -41.92 -6.91 -2.02
CA HIS A 9 -40.78 -7.05 -1.12
C HIS A 9 -40.87 -8.34 -0.29
N LYS A 10 -42.05 -8.71 0.22
CA LYS A 10 -42.23 -9.90 1.07
C LYS A 10 -42.03 -11.22 0.32
N THR A 11 -42.29 -11.26 -0.98
CA THR A 11 -42.11 -12.48 -1.77
C THR A 11 -40.64 -12.81 -2.01
N ASP A 12 -39.85 -11.81 -2.42
CA ASP A 12 -38.51 -12.04 -2.97
C ASP A 12 -37.42 -11.12 -2.37
N HIS A 13 -37.72 -10.37 -1.30
CA HIS A 13 -36.83 -9.36 -0.72
C HIS A 13 -36.31 -8.32 -1.72
N ARG A 14 -37.10 -8.04 -2.77
CA ARG A 14 -36.71 -7.10 -3.83
C ARG A 14 -36.48 -5.70 -3.26
N LYS A 15 -35.41 -5.05 -3.72
CA LYS A 15 -35.11 -3.64 -3.41
C LYS A 15 -36.06 -2.71 -4.16
N SER A 16 -36.20 -1.48 -3.68
CA SER A 16 -37.10 -0.45 -4.23
C SER A 16 -37.02 -0.28 -5.75
N ASP A 17 -35.82 -0.36 -6.33
CA ASP A 17 -35.61 -0.17 -7.76
C ASP A 17 -36.16 -1.34 -8.60
N ALA A 18 -36.03 -2.59 -8.12
CA ALA A 18 -36.61 -3.75 -8.79
C ALA A 18 -38.15 -3.76 -8.70
N ILE A 19 -38.69 -3.29 -7.57
CA ILE A 19 -40.13 -3.13 -7.36
C ILE A 19 -40.69 -2.06 -8.30
N TYR A 20 -40.00 -0.93 -8.46
CA TYR A 20 -40.36 0.11 -9.42
C TYR A 20 -40.48 -0.43 -10.85
N GLU A 21 -39.51 -1.22 -11.31
CA GLU A 21 -39.52 -1.81 -12.67
C GLU A 21 -40.70 -2.77 -12.89
N THR A 22 -41.22 -3.37 -11.82
CA THR A 22 -42.40 -4.23 -11.87
C THR A 22 -43.67 -3.38 -11.88
N LEU A 23 -43.79 -2.40 -10.97
CA LEU A 23 -44.99 -1.58 -10.85
C LEU A 23 -45.25 -0.71 -12.08
N ARG A 24 -44.23 -0.15 -12.73
CA ARG A 24 -44.41 0.71 -13.91
C ARG A 24 -44.96 -0.03 -15.13
N LYS A 25 -44.92 -1.37 -15.15
CA LYS A 25 -45.50 -2.20 -16.22
C LYS A 25 -47.00 -2.40 -16.05
N SER A 26 -47.48 -2.35 -14.81
CA SER A 26 -48.88 -2.66 -14.46
C SER A 26 -49.69 -1.43 -14.08
N TYR A 27 -49.04 -0.34 -13.68
CA TYR A 27 -49.71 0.89 -13.22
C TYR A 27 -49.09 2.11 -13.88
N PHE A 28 -49.93 3.08 -14.28
CA PHE A 28 -49.52 4.38 -14.79
C PHE A 28 -50.37 5.50 -14.17
N PRO A 29 -49.78 6.59 -13.66
CA PRO A 29 -48.35 6.90 -13.60
C PRO A 29 -47.67 6.34 -12.33
N VAL A 30 -46.43 5.84 -12.47
CA VAL A 30 -45.56 5.45 -11.34
C VAL A 30 -44.22 6.18 -11.44
N VAL A 31 -43.86 6.91 -10.37
CA VAL A 31 -42.63 7.69 -10.27
C VAL A 31 -41.59 6.95 -9.42
N ARG A 32 -40.38 6.77 -9.95
CA ARG A 32 -39.29 6.01 -9.31
C ARG A 32 -38.95 6.52 -7.91
N GLU A 33 -38.84 7.83 -7.77
CA GLU A 33 -38.50 8.45 -6.48
C GLU A 33 -39.60 8.23 -5.44
N ASN A 34 -40.86 8.26 -5.86
CA ASN A 34 -42.00 7.97 -4.98
C ASN A 34 -41.97 6.50 -4.52
N THR A 35 -41.65 5.54 -5.39
CA THR A 35 -41.47 4.13 -5.00
C THR A 35 -40.34 3.98 -3.97
N ARG A 36 -39.22 4.70 -4.11
CA ARG A 36 -38.12 4.68 -3.13
C ARG A 36 -38.53 5.26 -1.78
N LEU A 37 -39.22 6.39 -1.77
CA LEU A 37 -39.71 7.03 -0.56
C LEU A 37 -40.68 6.11 0.20
N LEU A 38 -41.68 5.59 -0.49
CA LEU A 38 -42.65 4.67 0.10
C LEU A 38 -42.00 3.37 0.58
N PHE A 39 -41.03 2.82 -0.17
CA PHE A 39 -40.27 1.65 0.28
C PHE A 39 -39.52 1.94 1.58
N LYS A 40 -38.80 3.06 1.67
CA LYS A 40 -38.04 3.45 2.87
C LYS A 40 -38.95 3.68 4.10
N GLN A 41 -40.12 4.25 3.88
CA GLN A 41 -41.08 4.56 4.94
C GLN A 41 -41.81 3.31 5.44
N HIS A 42 -42.25 2.44 4.53
CA HIS A 42 -43.21 1.37 4.85
C HIS A 42 -42.64 -0.05 4.83
N VAL A 43 -41.46 -0.27 4.24
CA VAL A 43 -40.81 -1.58 4.23
C VAL A 43 -39.83 -1.66 5.40
N LYS A 44 -40.25 -2.36 6.46
CA LYS A 44 -39.40 -2.74 7.60
C LYS A 44 -39.24 -4.26 7.60
N CYS A 45 -38.15 -4.76 7.00
CA CYS A 45 -37.88 -6.19 6.91
C CYS A 45 -36.69 -6.56 7.80
N SER A 46 -36.95 -7.34 8.85
CA SER A 46 -35.92 -7.82 9.79
C SER A 46 -34.84 -8.66 9.11
N GLN A 47 -35.19 -9.45 8.10
CA GLN A 47 -34.24 -10.27 7.34
C GLN A 47 -33.30 -9.41 6.49
N CYS A 48 -33.82 -8.39 5.80
CA CYS A 48 -32.98 -7.45 5.06
C CYS A 48 -32.14 -6.58 5.98
N LEU A 49 -32.65 -6.22 7.17
CA LEU A 49 -31.92 -5.45 8.18
C LEU A 49 -30.77 -6.27 8.79
N ALA A 50 -31.00 -7.56 9.05
CA ALA A 50 -29.98 -8.48 9.54
C ALA A 50 -28.90 -8.80 8.48
N ALA A 51 -29.25 -8.74 7.19
CA ALA A 51 -28.35 -8.92 6.07
C ALA A 51 -27.57 -7.64 5.68
N VAL A 52 -27.79 -6.49 6.36
CA VAL A 52 -26.96 -5.31 6.14
C VAL A 52 -25.61 -5.57 6.83
N ASP A 53 -24.56 -5.77 6.02
CA ASP A 53 -23.19 -5.72 6.51
C ASP A 53 -23.01 -4.43 7.33
N LEU A 54 -22.73 -4.57 8.64
CA LEU A 54 -22.39 -3.43 9.47
C LEU A 54 -21.23 -2.68 8.81
N PRO A 55 -21.30 -1.35 8.64
CA PRO A 55 -20.19 -0.61 8.10
C PRO A 55 -18.99 -0.88 9.00
N LYS A 56 -17.96 -1.54 8.46
CA LYS A 56 -16.68 -1.74 9.16
C LYS A 56 -16.26 -0.36 9.63
N THR A 57 -16.22 -0.16 10.95
CA THR A 57 -15.71 1.05 11.56
C THR A 57 -14.25 1.16 11.14
N GLN A 58 -13.99 1.91 10.05
CA GLN A 58 -12.63 2.26 9.68
C GLN A 58 -12.16 3.24 10.75
N ILE A 59 -11.46 2.73 11.75
CA ILE A 59 -10.65 3.56 12.64
C ILE A 59 -9.62 4.23 11.73
N THR A 60 -9.88 5.48 11.33
CA THR A 60 -8.95 6.33 10.58
C THR A 60 -7.81 6.73 11.50
N ARG A 61 -6.86 5.80 11.70
CA ARG A 61 -5.63 6.12 12.44
C ARG A 61 -4.80 7.08 11.60
N LYS A 62 -4.41 8.21 12.20
CA LYS A 62 -3.53 9.20 11.55
C LYS A 62 -2.30 8.48 10.97
N PRO A 63 -2.00 8.62 9.67
CA PRO A 63 -0.80 8.05 9.08
C PRO A 63 0.42 8.54 9.85
N ILE A 64 1.39 7.66 10.14
CA ILE A 64 2.67 8.09 10.70
C ILE A 64 3.25 9.13 9.70
N PRO A 65 3.50 10.38 10.11
CA PRO A 65 4.01 11.39 9.20
C PRO A 65 5.48 11.10 8.89
N ALA A 66 5.91 11.39 7.65
CA ALA A 66 7.31 11.49 7.30
C ALA A 66 7.56 12.97 6.97
N THR A 67 8.34 13.65 7.81
CA THR A 67 8.44 15.11 7.82
C THR A 67 9.70 15.63 7.13
N TYR A 68 10.76 14.82 7.09
CA TYR A 68 12.04 15.11 6.43
C TYR A 68 12.69 13.82 5.91
N SER A 69 13.70 13.92 5.05
CA SER A 69 14.48 12.78 4.55
C SER A 69 15.11 11.99 5.69
N ASN A 70 15.06 10.66 5.66
CA ASN A 70 15.42 9.75 6.75
C ASN A 70 14.50 9.78 7.98
N SER A 71 13.42 10.57 8.00
CA SER A 71 12.47 10.49 9.12
C SER A 71 11.76 9.12 9.17
N ARG A 72 11.52 8.50 8.01
CA ARG A 72 10.90 7.18 7.92
C ARG A 72 11.25 6.47 6.62
N TRP A 73 11.77 5.26 6.74
CA TRP A 73 11.93 4.32 5.63
C TRP A 73 10.86 3.23 5.68
N GLN A 74 10.39 2.81 4.51
CA GLN A 74 9.62 1.59 4.33
C GLN A 74 10.45 0.58 3.56
N MET A 75 10.51 -0.64 4.06
CA MET A 75 11.35 -1.72 3.51
C MET A 75 10.50 -2.97 3.27
N ASP A 76 10.71 -3.62 2.12
CA ASP A 76 9.99 -4.83 1.72
C ASP A 76 10.86 -5.70 0.79
N LEU A 77 10.65 -7.01 0.84
CA LEU A 77 11.32 -7.98 -0.03
C LEU A 77 10.42 -8.39 -1.19
N LYS A 78 10.97 -8.31 -2.41
CA LYS A 78 10.31 -8.76 -3.63
C LYS A 78 11.02 -9.96 -4.22
N LYS A 79 10.33 -11.10 -4.30
CA LYS A 79 10.79 -12.26 -5.08
C LYS A 79 10.86 -11.93 -6.56
N MET A 80 11.97 -12.29 -7.19
CA MET A 80 12.27 -12.11 -8.61
C MET A 80 12.60 -13.46 -9.27
N PRO A 81 12.55 -13.56 -10.61
CA PRO A 81 13.09 -14.72 -11.32
C PRO A 81 14.57 -14.94 -10.97
N PRO A 82 15.04 -16.18 -10.79
CA PRO A 82 16.44 -16.45 -10.48
C PRO A 82 17.38 -15.85 -11.54
N CYS A 83 18.42 -15.14 -11.10
CA CYS A 83 19.45 -14.58 -11.97
C CYS A 83 20.78 -14.51 -11.21
N LYS A 84 21.84 -15.14 -11.74
CA LYS A 84 23.18 -15.19 -11.11
C LYS A 84 23.16 -15.62 -9.63
N GLY A 85 22.22 -16.51 -9.27
CA GLY A 85 22.01 -16.98 -7.89
C GLY A 85 21.21 -16.04 -6.99
N TYR A 86 20.81 -14.85 -7.47
CA TYR A 86 19.94 -13.92 -6.76
C TYR A 86 18.46 -14.21 -7.07
N ASN A 87 17.62 -14.12 -6.04
CA ASN A 87 16.20 -14.48 -6.09
C ASN A 87 15.28 -13.39 -5.55
N TYR A 88 15.84 -12.38 -4.91
CA TYR A 88 15.09 -11.34 -4.23
C TYR A 88 15.68 -9.96 -4.49
N ILE A 89 14.84 -8.94 -4.48
CA ILE A 89 15.24 -7.55 -4.32
C ILE A 89 14.70 -7.09 -2.97
N CYS A 90 15.55 -6.55 -2.12
CA CYS A 90 15.13 -5.84 -0.94
C CYS A 90 15.08 -4.34 -1.25
N ASN A 91 13.87 -3.78 -1.25
CA ASN A 91 13.61 -2.39 -1.61
C ASN A 91 13.34 -1.57 -0.37
N ILE A 92 13.94 -0.38 -0.32
CA ILE A 92 13.76 0.62 0.72
C ILE A 92 13.31 1.92 0.05
N VAL A 93 12.28 2.56 0.63
CA VAL A 93 11.75 3.84 0.15
C VAL A 93 11.69 4.82 1.30
N ASP A 94 12.35 5.98 1.13
CA ASP A 94 12.15 7.12 2.01
C ASP A 94 10.74 7.69 1.81
N CYS A 95 9.96 7.72 2.88
CA CYS A 95 8.55 8.08 2.78
C CYS A 95 8.30 9.56 2.51
N TYR A 96 9.26 10.42 2.83
CA TYR A 96 9.17 11.87 2.60
C TYR A 96 9.56 12.21 1.16
N SER A 97 10.80 11.91 0.76
CA SER A 97 11.38 12.28 -0.53
C SER A 97 10.94 11.38 -1.67
N ARG A 98 10.52 10.14 -1.36
CA ARG A 98 10.29 9.04 -2.32
C ARG A 98 11.54 8.52 -2.98
N PHE A 99 12.71 8.86 -2.43
CA PHE A 99 13.97 8.30 -2.84
C PHE A 99 13.97 6.81 -2.50
N ALA A 100 14.31 5.99 -3.48
CA ALA A 100 14.28 4.54 -3.35
C ALA A 100 15.66 3.97 -3.62
N PHE A 101 16.02 2.96 -2.85
CA PHE A 101 17.29 2.26 -2.95
C PHE A 101 17.09 0.82 -2.47
N GLY A 102 18.06 -0.03 -2.75
CA GLY A 102 17.94 -1.45 -2.42
C GLY A 102 18.99 -2.27 -3.12
N GLY A 103 18.92 -3.58 -2.89
CA GLY A 103 19.90 -4.53 -3.41
C GLY A 103 19.29 -5.89 -3.65
N HIS A 104 20.00 -6.71 -4.41
CA HIS A 104 19.60 -8.08 -4.69
C HIS A 104 20.13 -9.03 -3.61
N LEU A 105 19.31 -9.99 -3.20
CA LEU A 105 19.64 -10.99 -2.19
C LEU A 105 19.52 -12.40 -2.77
N LYS A 106 20.41 -13.30 -2.34
CA LYS A 106 20.35 -14.71 -2.73
C LYS A 106 19.25 -15.40 -1.95
N GLN A 107 19.17 -15.09 -0.66
CA GLN A 107 18.18 -15.64 0.26
C GLN A 107 17.48 -14.52 1.03
N LYS A 108 16.31 -14.84 1.58
CA LYS A 108 15.56 -13.93 2.48
C LYS A 108 15.95 -14.11 3.95
N THR A 109 17.24 -14.35 4.22
CA THR A 109 17.71 -14.59 5.59
C THR A 109 17.83 -13.27 6.36
N ALA A 110 17.64 -13.34 7.68
CA ALA A 110 17.85 -12.23 8.60
C ALA A 110 19.21 -11.54 8.41
N LYS A 111 20.26 -12.35 8.28
CA LYS A 111 21.64 -11.90 8.09
C LYS A 111 21.81 -11.09 6.80
N GLU A 112 21.43 -11.65 5.65
CA GLU A 112 21.56 -10.94 4.35
C GLU A 112 20.77 -9.62 4.33
N VAL A 113 19.59 -9.61 4.94
CA VAL A 113 18.75 -8.40 5.04
C VAL A 113 19.39 -7.35 5.94
N SER A 114 19.97 -7.76 7.08
CA SER A 114 20.60 -6.85 8.04
C SER A 114 21.90 -6.24 7.50
N GLU A 115 22.74 -7.05 6.85
CA GLU A 115 23.98 -6.59 6.19
C GLU A 115 23.67 -5.55 5.09
N LEU A 116 22.64 -5.81 4.27
CA LEU A 116 22.21 -4.86 3.25
C LEU A 116 21.69 -3.56 3.87
N LEU A 117 20.90 -3.65 4.94
CA LEU A 117 20.39 -2.45 5.62
C LEU A 117 21.53 -1.62 6.23
N LEU A 118 22.48 -2.26 6.91
CA LEU A 118 23.67 -1.61 7.47
C LEU A 118 24.44 -0.84 6.41
N LYS A 119 24.65 -1.44 5.23
CA LYS A 119 25.29 -0.75 4.09
C LYS A 119 24.59 0.57 3.76
N PHE A 120 23.26 0.61 3.75
CA PHE A 120 22.53 1.84 3.46
C PHE A 120 22.48 2.83 4.63
N ILE A 121 22.47 2.34 5.87
CA ILE A 121 22.63 3.18 7.06
C ILE A 121 23.99 3.90 7.01
N TYR A 122 25.07 3.22 6.64
CA TYR A 122 26.39 3.85 6.51
C TYR A 122 26.46 4.90 5.39
N ILE A 123 25.72 4.71 4.30
CA ILE A 123 25.74 5.66 3.17
C ILE A 123 24.84 6.87 3.44
N PHE A 124 23.64 6.66 3.97
CA PHE A 124 22.62 7.71 4.05
C PHE A 124 22.40 8.26 5.46
N GLY A 125 22.96 7.62 6.47
CA GLY A 125 22.61 7.78 7.89
C GLY A 125 21.39 6.93 8.28
N PRO A 126 21.22 6.63 9.57
CA PRO A 126 20.09 5.83 10.05
C PRO A 126 18.76 6.59 9.91
N PRO A 127 17.65 5.89 9.61
CA PRO A 127 16.35 6.51 9.67
C PRO A 127 15.87 6.65 11.11
N ARG A 128 15.01 7.63 11.42
CA ARG A 128 14.36 7.68 12.73
C ARG A 128 13.39 6.52 12.93
N ILE A 129 12.73 6.09 11.86
CA ILE A 129 11.75 5.00 11.87
C ILE A 129 12.04 4.07 10.70
N LEU A 130 12.24 2.79 10.98
CA LEU A 130 12.19 1.74 9.98
C LEU A 130 10.84 1.03 10.05
N GLN A 131 10.13 0.98 8.93
CA GLN A 131 8.85 0.30 8.82
C GLN A 131 8.94 -0.91 7.89
N THR A 132 8.72 -2.11 8.42
CA THR A 132 8.75 -3.40 7.69
C THR A 132 7.42 -4.12 7.86
N ASP A 133 7.21 -5.22 7.13
CA ASP A 133 6.09 -6.14 7.41
C ASP A 133 6.42 -7.07 8.60
N ASN A 134 5.56 -8.06 8.83
CA ASN A 134 5.75 -9.06 9.89
C ASN A 134 6.59 -10.26 9.42
N GLY A 135 7.29 -10.16 8.30
CA GLY A 135 8.21 -11.19 7.83
C GLY A 135 9.25 -11.55 8.88
N LYS A 136 9.59 -12.84 8.99
CA LYS A 136 10.61 -13.34 9.92
C LYS A 136 12.00 -12.78 9.58
N GLU A 137 12.23 -12.49 8.30
CA GLU A 137 13.41 -11.80 7.79
C GLU A 137 13.62 -10.40 8.39
N PHE A 138 12.56 -9.78 8.91
CA PHE A 138 12.62 -8.50 9.60
C PHE A 138 12.39 -8.58 11.10
N ASN A 139 12.09 -9.76 11.64
CA ASN A 139 11.80 -9.97 13.06
C ASN A 139 12.81 -10.95 13.66
N ASN A 140 14.04 -10.50 13.80
CA ASN A 140 15.16 -11.31 14.28
C ASN A 140 16.12 -10.46 15.13
N ALA A 141 16.99 -11.15 15.89
CA ALA A 141 17.92 -10.51 16.81
C ALA A 141 18.94 -9.60 16.10
N ASP A 142 19.44 -10.02 14.93
CA ASP A 142 20.43 -9.25 14.16
C ASP A 142 19.87 -7.87 13.78
N LEU A 143 18.67 -7.84 13.19
CA LEU A 143 18.04 -6.59 12.79
C LEU A 143 17.67 -5.74 14.03
N CYS A 144 17.21 -6.36 15.12
CA CYS A 144 16.94 -5.63 16.36
C CYS A 144 18.20 -4.96 16.91
N ALA A 145 19.33 -5.67 16.94
CA ALA A 145 20.60 -5.13 17.40
C ALA A 145 21.04 -3.92 16.56
N VAL A 146 20.92 -4.01 15.23
CA VAL A 146 21.19 -2.87 14.33
C VAL A 146 20.26 -1.69 14.64
N MET A 147 18.97 -1.94 14.85
CA MET A 147 18.02 -0.85 15.16
C MET A 147 18.34 -0.19 16.51
N ASP A 148 18.75 -0.96 17.51
CA ASP A 148 19.11 -0.46 18.84
C ASP A 148 20.42 0.34 18.80
N GLU A 149 21.45 -0.15 18.11
CA GLU A 149 22.74 0.54 17.91
C GLU A 149 22.55 1.94 17.32
N PHE A 150 21.73 2.06 16.28
CA PHE A 150 21.46 3.33 15.61
C PHE A 150 20.26 4.10 16.16
N LYS A 151 19.71 3.69 17.32
CA LYS A 151 18.53 4.31 17.96
C LYS A 151 17.35 4.50 16.99
N THR A 152 17.21 3.57 16.05
CA THR A 152 16.18 3.56 15.01
C THR A 152 14.94 2.88 15.57
N ARG A 153 13.79 3.58 15.58
CA ARG A 153 12.54 2.94 16.01
C ARG A 153 11.99 2.03 14.93
N LYS A 154 12.02 0.72 15.16
CA LYS A 154 11.37 -0.25 14.28
C LYS A 154 9.85 -0.31 14.52
N ILE A 155 9.09 -0.32 13.45
CA ILE A 155 7.63 -0.48 13.46
C ILE A 155 7.24 -1.55 12.44
N ASN A 156 6.45 -2.51 12.88
CA ASN A 156 5.88 -3.50 11.98
C ASN A 156 4.51 -3.05 11.44
N GLY A 157 4.25 -3.31 10.16
CA GLY A 157 2.92 -3.18 9.58
C GLY A 157 1.95 -4.12 10.30
N ARG A 158 0.76 -3.63 10.68
CA ARG A 158 -0.24 -4.51 11.30
C ARG A 158 -0.77 -5.50 10.25
N PRO A 159 -1.00 -6.78 10.62
CA PRO A 159 -1.76 -7.70 9.78
C PRO A 159 -3.09 -7.05 9.38
N TYR A 160 -3.49 -7.17 8.12
CA TYR A 160 -4.74 -6.63 7.56
C TYR A 160 -4.85 -5.10 7.39
N HIS A 161 -3.75 -4.33 7.51
CA HIS A 161 -3.73 -2.88 7.21
C HIS A 161 -2.74 -2.49 6.07
N PRO A 162 -3.08 -2.81 4.80
CA PRO A 162 -2.24 -2.53 3.63
C PRO A 162 -1.97 -1.04 3.38
N GLN A 163 -2.78 -0.14 3.97
CA GLN A 163 -2.57 1.30 3.86
C GLN A 163 -1.27 1.78 4.51
N SER A 164 -0.72 1.01 5.47
CA SER A 164 0.48 1.42 6.21
C SER A 164 1.78 1.25 5.40
N GLN A 165 1.85 0.33 4.44
CA GLN A 165 3.06 0.03 3.63
C GLN A 165 2.92 0.36 2.14
N GLY A 166 1.85 1.06 1.76
CA GLY A 166 1.53 1.31 0.37
C GLY A 166 2.58 2.09 -0.44
N ARG A 167 3.65 2.65 0.17
CA ARG A 167 4.74 3.30 -0.57
C ARG A 167 5.70 2.26 -1.15
N VAL A 168 6.24 1.37 -0.31
CA VAL A 168 7.16 0.34 -0.79
C VAL A 168 6.44 -0.69 -1.66
N GLU A 169 5.19 -1.05 -1.35
CA GLU A 169 4.39 -1.93 -2.22
C GLU A 169 4.16 -1.33 -3.62
N ARG A 170 3.84 -0.03 -3.69
CA ARG A 170 3.67 0.67 -4.96
C ARG A 170 4.98 0.73 -5.73
N PHE A 171 6.09 0.96 -5.02
CA PHE A 171 7.41 0.94 -5.62
C PHE A 171 7.77 -0.44 -6.17
N ASN A 172 7.46 -1.51 -5.45
CA ASN A 172 7.64 -2.90 -5.90
C ASN A 172 6.86 -3.19 -7.19
N ARG A 173 5.66 -2.61 -7.37
CA ARG A 173 4.95 -2.70 -8.66
C ARG A 173 5.70 -1.99 -9.79
N THR A 174 6.29 -0.82 -9.52
CA THR A 174 7.12 -0.09 -10.49
C THR A 174 8.38 -0.88 -10.87
N VAL A 175 9.06 -1.48 -9.91
CA VAL A 175 10.23 -2.35 -10.12
C VAL A 175 9.87 -3.51 -11.05
N VAL A 176 8.80 -4.25 -10.74
CA VAL A 176 8.36 -5.40 -11.55
C VAL A 176 7.96 -4.98 -12.95
N ALA A 177 7.25 -3.86 -13.10
CA ALA A 177 6.85 -3.35 -14.41
C ALA A 177 8.06 -2.96 -15.27
N TYR A 178 9.07 -2.31 -14.68
CA TYR A 178 10.31 -1.95 -15.36
C TYR A 178 11.03 -3.20 -15.87
N PHE A 179 11.31 -4.17 -15.00
CA PHE A 179 12.04 -5.37 -15.42
C PHE A 179 11.24 -6.24 -16.39
N ARG A 180 9.91 -6.32 -16.26
CA ARG A 180 9.07 -6.99 -17.29
C ARG A 180 9.22 -6.38 -18.67
N ALA A 181 9.33 -5.06 -18.78
CA ALA A 181 9.56 -4.40 -20.06
C ALA A 181 10.98 -4.66 -20.61
N GLN A 182 11.98 -4.76 -19.73
CA GLN A 182 13.38 -5.02 -20.12
C GLN A 182 13.68 -6.50 -20.40
N PHE A 183 12.87 -7.43 -19.86
CA PHE A 183 13.03 -8.87 -20.07
C PHE A 183 12.82 -9.33 -21.52
N VAL A 184 12.33 -8.46 -22.39
CA VAL A 184 12.32 -8.67 -23.84
C VAL A 184 13.76 -8.74 -24.38
N ASP A 185 14.65 -7.90 -23.86
CA ASP A 185 16.01 -7.73 -24.39
C ASP A 185 17.09 -8.40 -23.52
N THR A 186 16.88 -8.50 -22.21
CA THR A 186 17.85 -9.13 -21.29
C THR A 186 17.20 -9.76 -20.07
N ARG A 187 17.64 -10.97 -19.71
CA ARG A 187 17.22 -11.68 -18.48
C ARG A 187 18.04 -11.29 -17.24
N ASP A 188 19.04 -10.42 -17.40
CA ASP A 188 19.93 -10.00 -16.31
C ASP A 188 19.43 -8.75 -15.60
N TRP A 189 18.39 -8.93 -14.77
CA TRP A 189 17.86 -7.84 -13.96
C TRP A 189 18.84 -7.37 -12.86
N THR A 190 19.83 -8.20 -12.48
CA THR A 190 20.77 -7.86 -11.40
C THR A 190 21.69 -6.72 -11.80
N SER A 191 22.22 -6.75 -13.03
CA SER A 191 23.09 -5.70 -13.57
C SER A 191 22.35 -4.39 -13.85
N LEU A 192 21.06 -4.47 -14.16
CA LEU A 192 20.21 -3.31 -14.47
C LEU A 192 19.65 -2.59 -13.22
N LEU A 193 19.82 -3.17 -12.03
CA LEU A 193 19.20 -2.65 -10.82
C LEU A 193 19.70 -1.24 -10.45
N GLY A 194 21.00 -0.99 -10.60
CA GLY A 194 21.59 0.33 -10.36
C GLY A 194 21.04 1.41 -11.30
N GLU A 195 20.96 1.09 -12.59
CA GLU A 195 20.39 1.97 -13.61
C GLU A 195 18.91 2.28 -13.33
N PHE A 196 18.14 1.27 -12.93
CA PHE A 196 16.74 1.45 -12.55
C PHE A 196 16.58 2.46 -11.41
N TYR A 197 17.32 2.32 -10.31
CA TYR A 197 17.25 3.26 -9.19
C TYR A 197 17.69 4.67 -9.62
N TYR A 198 18.74 4.78 -10.43
CA TYR A 198 19.18 6.07 -10.96
C TYR A 198 18.08 6.77 -11.76
N LYS A 199 17.47 6.06 -12.73
CA LYS A 199 16.36 6.58 -13.55
C LYS A 199 15.15 6.94 -12.70
N TYR A 200 14.77 6.09 -11.75
CA TYR A 200 13.63 6.31 -10.87
C TYR A 200 13.82 7.57 -10.00
N ASN A 201 14.98 7.68 -9.34
CA ASN A 201 15.26 8.75 -8.39
C ASN A 201 15.47 10.12 -9.05
N ASN A 202 15.84 10.13 -10.34
CA ASN A 202 16.03 11.35 -11.12
C ASN A 202 14.82 11.72 -12.00
N ARG A 203 13.72 10.97 -11.92
CA ARG A 203 12.49 11.30 -12.63
C ARG A 203 11.49 12.01 -11.73
N VAL A 204 11.06 13.19 -12.14
CA VAL A 204 9.99 13.94 -11.47
C VAL A 204 8.68 13.16 -11.57
N ASN A 205 8.00 12.94 -10.45
CA ASN A 205 6.69 12.29 -10.41
C ASN A 205 5.63 13.21 -9.79
N LYS A 206 4.34 12.91 -9.99
CA LYS A 206 3.22 13.74 -9.48
C LYS A 206 3.29 14.00 -7.97
N SER A 207 3.93 13.14 -7.18
CA SER A 207 4.03 13.28 -5.73
C SER A 207 5.29 14.02 -5.24
N THR A 208 6.26 14.29 -6.11
CA THR A 208 7.51 14.98 -5.76
C THR A 208 7.72 16.31 -6.49
N ARG A 209 6.87 16.63 -7.49
CA ARG A 209 6.92 17.90 -8.22
C ARG A 209 7.00 19.11 -7.27
N PRO A 210 7.86 20.12 -7.57
CA PRO A 210 8.66 20.25 -8.80
C PRO A 210 10.00 19.48 -8.80
N MET A 211 10.33 18.76 -7.73
CA MET A 211 11.64 18.14 -7.54
C MET A 211 11.65 16.63 -7.87
N THR A 212 12.82 16.10 -8.20
CA THR A 212 13.05 14.66 -8.26
C THR A 212 13.15 14.07 -6.84
N PRO A 213 12.89 12.76 -6.65
CA PRO A 213 13.16 12.10 -5.38
C PRO A 213 14.60 12.31 -4.87
N HIS A 214 15.59 12.28 -5.77
CA HIS A 214 17.00 12.54 -5.46
C HIS A 214 17.17 13.95 -4.90
N GLN A 215 16.73 14.98 -5.62
CA GLN A 215 16.84 16.37 -5.16
C GLN A 215 16.16 16.56 -3.80
N ARG A 216 14.99 15.96 -3.60
CA ARG A 216 14.24 16.10 -2.34
C ARG A 216 14.91 15.36 -1.18
N PHE A 217 15.60 14.26 -1.44
CA PHE A 217 16.31 13.51 -0.41
C PHE A 217 17.55 14.24 0.08
N PHE A 218 18.33 14.80 -0.86
CA PHE A 218 19.62 15.45 -0.58
C PHE A 218 19.54 16.95 -0.30
N LYS A 219 18.45 17.66 -0.66
CA LYS A 219 18.16 19.00 -0.10
C LYS A 219 17.75 18.86 1.37
N ARG A 220 18.72 18.59 2.25
CA ARG A 220 18.54 18.54 3.71
C ARG A 220 18.77 19.95 4.28
N PRO A 221 17.75 20.64 4.85
CA PRO A 221 17.98 21.94 5.47
C PRO A 221 18.72 21.86 6.81
N ASN A 222 18.68 20.73 7.53
CA ASN A 222 19.26 20.60 8.88
C ASN A 222 19.74 19.15 9.14
N PHE A 223 20.92 18.76 8.64
CA PHE A 223 21.53 17.49 9.05
C PHE A 223 22.47 17.75 10.23
N GLN A 224 21.96 17.56 11.45
CA GLN A 224 22.78 17.53 12.66
C GLN A 224 23.04 16.08 13.04
N TRP A 225 24.32 15.69 13.08
CA TRP A 225 24.74 14.46 13.74
C TRP A 225 24.50 14.65 15.24
N HIS A 226 23.62 13.84 15.83
CA HIS A 226 23.48 13.74 17.28
C HIS A 226 24.22 12.51 17.77
#